data_AF-A0A3A8JHH8-F1
#
_entry.id   AF-A0A3A8JHH8-F1
#
_cell.length_a   1.000
_cell.length_b   1.000
_cell.length_c   1.000
_cell.angle_alpha   90.00
_cell.angle_beta   90.00
_cell.angle_gamma   90.00
#
_symmetry.space_group_name_H-M   'P 1'
#
loop_
_entity.id
_entity.type
_entity.pdbx_description
1 polymer ?
#
loop_
_entity_poly.entity_id
_entity_poly.type
_entity_poly.pdbx_seq_one_letter_code
_entity_poly.pdbx_strand_id
1 'polypeptide(L)' 'MSSEAFEALQQALARLAERSRSQDSVAGPARHRVEGHDLELLYEKDPRASTLTLLAVTRLG' A
#
# COMPACT_ATOMS: atom_id res chain seq x y z
N MET A 1 3.97 -13.68 -10.44
CA MET A 1 4.61 -13.02 -9.28
C MET A 1 5.43 -14.08 -8.56
N SER A 2 6.68 -13.80 -8.15
CA SER A 2 7.48 -14.75 -7.36
C SER A 2 6.96 -14.85 -5.93
N SER A 3 7.32 -15.91 -5.20
CA SER A 3 7.02 -16.04 -3.77
C SER A 3 7.62 -14.88 -2.97
N GLU A 4 8.84 -14.50 -3.30
CA GLU A 4 9.54 -13.36 -2.70
C GLU A 4 8.79 -12.03 -2.90
N ALA A 5 8.31 -11.76 -4.11
CA ALA A 5 7.51 -10.56 -4.38
C ALA A 5 6.15 -10.59 -3.66
N PHE A 6 5.58 -11.78 -3.44
CA PHE A 6 4.36 -11.93 -2.64
C PHE A 6 4.60 -11.62 -1.16
N GLU A 7 5.68 -12.15 -0.59
CA GLU A 7 6.07 -11.88 0.81
C GLU A 7 6.36 -10.40 1.02
N ALA A 8 7.08 -9.77 0.10
CA ALA A 8 7.34 -8.34 0.15
C ALA A 8 6.06 -7.50 0.04
N LEU A 9 5.11 -7.91 -0.82
CA LEU A 9 3.79 -7.28 -0.89
C LEU A 9 3.05 -7.39 0.44
N GLN A 10 3.03 -8.57 1.08
CA GLN A 10 2.40 -8.74 2.39
C GLN A 10 3.03 -7.83 3.45
N GLN A 11 4.37 -7.77 3.50
CA GLN A 11 5.09 -6.91 4.43
C GLN A 11 4.79 -5.42 4.19
N ALA A 12 4.74 -5.00 2.92
CA ALA A 12 4.40 -3.63 2.55
C ALA A 12 2.98 -3.26 3.00
N LEU A 13 2.00 -4.13 2.77
CA LEU A 13 0.62 -3.93 3.22
C LEU A 13 0.50 -3.83 4.75
N ALA A 14 1.22 -4.69 5.49
CA ALA A 14 1.24 -4.64 6.95
C ALA A 14 1.83 -3.32 7.49
N ARG A 15 2.94 -2.87 6.92
CA ARG A 15 3.56 -1.58 7.26
C ARG A 15 2.65 -0.40 6.92
N LEU A 16 1.94 -0.48 5.79
CA LEU A 16 1.00 0.53 5.35
C LEU A 16 -0.19 0.65 6.33
N ALA A 17 -0.73 -0.49 6.76
CA ALA A 17 -1.79 -0.55 7.77
C ALA A 17 -1.35 0.07 9.09
N GLU A 18 -0.13 -0.21 9.57
CA GLU A 18 0.42 0.40 10.79
C GLU A 18 0.57 1.92 10.64
N ARG A 19 1.20 2.39 9.56
CA ARG A 19 1.40 3.83 9.30
C ARG A 19 0.09 4.60 9.16
N SER A 20 -0.96 3.96 8.63
CA SER A 20 -2.26 4.61 8.48
C SER A 20 -2.90 5.00 9.80
N ARG A 21 -2.54 4.37 10.91
CA ARG A 21 -3.07 4.71 12.24
C ARG A 21 -2.50 5.99 12.81
N SER A 22 -1.31 6.42 12.35
CA SER A 22 -0.58 7.56 12.90
C SER A 22 -0.52 8.79 11.98
N GLN A 23 -0.86 8.65 10.70
CA GLN A 23 -0.90 9.78 9.76
C GLN A 23 -2.32 10.32 9.56
N ASP A 24 -2.50 11.62 9.82
CA ASP A 24 -3.66 12.37 9.32
C ASP A 24 -3.60 12.40 7.80
N SER A 25 -4.65 11.88 7.15
CA SER A 25 -4.64 11.65 5.70
C SER A 25 -4.80 12.96 4.94
N VAL A 26 -4.01 13.12 3.88
CA VAL A 26 -4.35 14.01 2.76
C VAL A 26 -5.51 13.37 2.00
N ALA A 27 -6.46 14.18 1.49
CA ALA A 27 -7.59 13.68 0.72
C ALA A 27 -7.13 13.11 -0.64
N GLY A 28 -7.56 11.88 -0.95
CA GLY A 28 -7.42 11.25 -2.25
C GLY A 28 -6.43 10.07 -2.33
N PRO A 29 -6.26 9.48 -3.53
CA PRO A 29 -5.43 8.30 -3.73
C PRO A 29 -3.94 8.55 -3.49
N ALA A 30 -3.31 7.66 -2.75
CA ALA A 30 -1.89 7.65 -2.45
C ALA A 30 -1.19 6.46 -3.11
N ARG A 31 0.10 6.64 -3.41
CA ARG A 31 0.96 5.60 -4.01
C ARG A 31 2.04 5.15 -3.03
N HIS A 32 2.39 3.86 -3.08
CA HIS A 32 3.50 3.29 -2.32
C HIS A 32 4.25 2.28 -3.19
N ARG A 33 5.58 2.45 -3.32
CA ARG A 33 6.43 1.48 -4.01
C ARG A 33 6.90 0.40 -3.04
N VAL A 34 6.78 -0.85 -3.45
CA VAL A 34 7.39 -1.98 -2.75
C VAL A 34 8.86 -2.04 -3.17
N GLU A 35 9.75 -1.64 -2.27
CA GLU A 35 11.19 -1.58 -2.52
C GLU A 35 11.73 -2.93 -3.00
N GLY A 36 12.54 -2.93 -4.06
CA GLY A 36 13.22 -4.13 -4.56
C GLY A 36 12.37 -5.10 -5.40
N HIS A 37 11.08 -4.83 -5.63
CA HIS A 37 10.18 -5.79 -6.30
C HIS A 37 9.42 -5.24 -7.51
N ASP A 38 9.73 -4.02 -7.97
CA ASP A 38 9.05 -3.36 -9.09
C ASP A 38 7.52 -3.39 -8.97
N LEU A 39 7.00 -3.14 -7.77
CA LEU A 39 5.56 -3.06 -7.51
C LEU A 39 5.20 -1.68 -6.99
N GLU A 40 4.08 -1.15 -7.47
CA GLU A 40 3.45 0.06 -6.95
C GLU A 40 2.02 -0.25 -6.48
N LEU A 41 1.70 0.18 -5.27
CA LEU A 41 0.40 0.09 -4.65
C LEU A 41 -0.29 1.44 -4.79
N LEU A 42 -1.51 1.45 -5.34
CA LEU A 42 -2.42 2.58 -5.27
C LEU A 42 -3.45 2.27 -4.19
N TYR A 43 -3.62 3.17 -3.23
CA TYR A 43 -4.56 2.99 -2.14
C TYR A 43 -5.21 4.31 -1.74
N GLU A 44 -6.36 4.22 -1.10
CA GLU A 44 -7.05 5.37 -0.52
C GLU A 44 -7.34 5.08 0.96
N LYS A 45 -7.18 6.11 1.79
CA LYS A 45 -7.55 6.02 3.19
C LYS A 45 -8.97 6.57 3.34
N ASP A 46 -9.86 5.76 3.89
CA ASP A 46 -11.16 6.23 4.37
C ASP A 46 -10.96 6.78 5.80
N PRO A 47 -11.00 8.11 6.01
CA PRO A 47 -10.84 8.69 7.33
C PRO A 47 -12.03 8.41 8.26
N ARG A 48 -13.21 8.05 7.74
CA ARG A 48 -14.39 7.73 8.54
C ARG A 48 -14.35 6.30 9.06
N ALA A 49 -13.86 5.38 8.24
CA ALA A 49 -13.77 3.96 8.58
C ALA A 49 -12.41 3.54 9.15
N SER A 50 -11.44 4.46 9.25
CA SER A 50 -10.04 4.18 9.63
C SER A 50 -9.44 3.01 8.84
N THR A 51 -9.84 2.89 7.57
CA THR A 51 -9.53 1.74 6.71
C THR A 51 -8.71 2.21 5.51
N LEU A 52 -7.78 1.36 5.08
CA LEU A 52 -7.09 1.52 3.80
C LEU A 52 -7.72 0.61 2.76
N THR A 53 -8.14 1.19 1.65
CA THR A 53 -8.63 0.46 0.49
C THR A 53 -7.52 0.39 -0.54
N LEU A 54 -7.05 -0.83 -0.84
CA LEU A 54 -6.14 -1.06 -1.94
C LEU A 54 -6.93 -0.97 -3.26
N LEU A 55 -6.58 -0.01 -4.11
CA LEU A 55 -7.25 0.26 -5.37
C LEU A 55 -6.58 -0.50 -6.54
N ALA A 56 -5.25 -0.60 -6.53
CA ALA A 56 -4.51 -1.33 -7.55
C ALA A 56 -3.13 -1.80 -7.06
N VAL A 57 -2.64 -2.88 -7.66
CA VAL A 57 -1.25 -3.33 -7.60
C VAL A 57 -0.72 -3.36 -9.02
N THR A 58 0.27 -2.52 -9.31
CA THR A 58 0.84 -2.36 -10.65
C THR A 58 2.28 -2.85 -10.63
N ARG A 59 2.67 -3.63 -11.64
CA ARG A 59 4.08 -3.97 -11.88
C ARG A 59 4.75 -2.83 -12.64
N LEU A 60 5.81 -2.28 -12.07
CA LEU A 60 6.71 -1.33 -12.72
C LEU A 60 7.69 -2.12 -13.61
N GLY A 61 8.09 -1.51 -14.73
CA GLY A 61 8.98 -2.12 -15.72
C GLY A 61 10.41 -1.61 -15.62
#